data_AF-A0A072PR69-F1
#
_entry.id   AF-A0A072PR69-F1
#
_cell.length_a   1.000
_cell.length_b   1.000
_cell.length_c   1.000
_cell.angle_alpha   90.00
_cell.angle_beta   90.00
_cell.angle_gamma   90.00
#
_symmetry.space_group_name_H-M   'P 1'
#
loop_
_entity.id
_entity.type
_entity.pdbx_description
1 polymer ?
#
loop_
_entity_poly.entity_id
_entity_poly.type
_entity_poly.pdbx_seq_one_letter_code
_entity_poly.pdbx_strand_id
1 'polypeptide(L)'
;MLLVQDGFEPHSTSNSGTRLDTSPGDPVVLVNSISAADFDLSRDQETNNLPMNAPNSITIDAIEAAFPNEPIMMDESWGYPIPQFLEGFDWQLPTLGVENWLEDVEGFSLENENWSHNPLFAEIDSTSQMDVAITMMRDFFQRRSRAPSPMREEPRQLWNQWYSAPPHLQIYDEEVINILLNLARTHLSSTFAIFSDFEVLPDTKEELCLAMAAVGGLFCTVSESAKVARKLYNDARRMQLEAMIPPKPTYFRAAMDRAKTSILLEIYGICSGDKRSYELTEAYHSETLRTIRSCWLAAFDGNSAERESQLQLLSRAAHVLDSYRVLLLLRAPSFFEATLANGHLGDHDNESFQRSTSHLRFLMSPSCVNGETSSSLETLAEISSYTWALCPHGLAHPSEQLLWKHDFIELGLERWNQSRMMNAEFPTQTHFATMLLYHLTHINLHSNLRILQRSAKDFIDSANSPEPGKVSHSIATWTSTSHFDVASWHSEAIQSLVREAMSTARRRTQFHADKSHLLESPHLPFCIYFSTLVLWYGAGGKSGSDASGDVVIDNGSQLLLALKVKVAKHLASALNDLLSDHSK
;
A
#
# COMPACT_ATOMS: atom_id res chain seq x y z
N MET A 1 -30.13 13.52 -51.08
CA MET A 1 -30.75 14.05 -52.33
C MET A 1 -30.08 15.39 -52.59
N LEU A 2 -29.55 15.63 -53.80
CA LEU A 2 -28.33 16.45 -54.07
C LEU A 2 -27.07 15.74 -53.53
N LEU A 3 -26.08 15.22 -54.26
CA LEU A 3 -25.76 15.09 -55.70
C LEU A 3 -25.06 16.28 -56.44
N VAL A 4 -24.02 15.92 -57.23
CA VAL A 4 -23.26 16.68 -58.27
C VAL A 4 -22.01 17.44 -57.75
N GLN A 5 -20.78 16.84 -57.83
CA GLN A 5 -19.73 16.89 -58.91
C GLN A 5 -18.92 18.22 -58.95
N ASP A 6 -17.66 18.39 -59.37
CA ASP A 6 -16.44 17.58 -59.70
C ASP A 6 -15.24 18.62 -59.70
N GLY A 7 -13.92 18.35 -59.80
CA GLY A 7 -13.08 17.15 -60.02
C GLY A 7 -11.61 17.58 -60.26
N PHE A 8 -10.82 16.79 -61.03
CA PHE A 8 -9.48 17.07 -61.63
C PHE A 8 -8.21 17.17 -60.74
N GLU A 9 -7.49 16.04 -60.65
CA GLU A 9 -6.02 15.95 -60.85
C GLU A 9 -5.69 15.97 -62.39
N PRO A 10 -4.49 15.62 -62.96
CA PRO A 10 -3.20 15.19 -62.39
C PRO A 10 -1.92 15.72 -63.09
N HIS A 11 -0.79 15.05 -62.79
CA HIS A 11 0.52 14.96 -63.48
C HIS A 11 1.71 15.69 -62.81
N SER A 12 2.94 15.17 -62.71
CA SER A 12 3.61 13.83 -62.66
C SER A 12 5.04 13.98 -63.21
N THR A 13 5.98 13.08 -62.83
CA THR A 13 7.33 12.86 -63.42
C THR A 13 8.43 13.90 -63.11
N SER A 14 9.73 13.57 -63.08
CA SER A 14 10.48 12.31 -62.79
C SER A 14 12.01 12.59 -62.76
N ASN A 15 12.82 11.64 -62.23
CA ASN A 15 14.29 11.46 -62.46
C ASN A 15 15.23 12.61 -62.00
N SER A 16 16.51 12.49 -61.64
CA SER A 16 17.59 11.47 -61.52
C SER A 16 18.86 12.29 -61.12
N GLY A 17 19.98 11.83 -60.52
CA GLY A 17 20.46 10.50 -60.14
C GLY A 17 21.94 10.27 -60.56
N THR A 18 22.94 10.60 -59.71
CA THR A 18 24.39 10.20 -59.74
C THR A 18 25.07 10.67 -58.42
N ARG A 19 25.79 9.86 -57.61
CA ARG A 19 27.21 9.39 -57.70
C ARG A 19 28.25 10.55 -57.77
N LEU A 20 29.36 10.62 -57.02
CA LEU A 20 30.22 9.62 -56.30
C LEU A 20 31.12 10.26 -55.19
N ASP A 21 31.70 9.40 -54.33
CA ASP A 21 33.05 9.43 -53.69
C ASP A 21 33.49 10.23 -52.41
N THR A 22 34.08 9.44 -51.48
CA THR A 22 35.27 9.62 -50.58
C THR A 22 35.38 10.70 -49.46
N SER A 23 35.18 10.26 -48.20
CA SER A 23 36.12 10.20 -47.02
C SER A 23 37.44 11.02 -46.99
N PRO A 24 38.09 11.26 -45.81
CA PRO A 24 37.63 11.73 -44.47
C PRO A 24 38.48 12.91 -43.91
N GLY A 25 38.21 13.43 -42.70
CA GLY A 25 39.15 14.34 -42.00
C GLY A 25 38.73 14.96 -40.66
N ASP A 26 39.17 14.34 -39.56
CA ASP A 26 39.74 14.88 -38.30
C ASP A 26 39.11 16.03 -37.45
N PRO A 27 39.44 16.09 -36.13
CA PRO A 27 38.62 16.78 -35.13
C PRO A 27 39.05 18.21 -34.77
N VAL A 28 38.12 18.99 -34.23
CA VAL A 28 38.35 20.35 -33.72
C VAL A 28 38.77 20.33 -32.25
N VAL A 29 39.89 21.00 -31.95
CA VAL A 29 40.43 21.25 -30.60
C VAL A 29 40.16 22.71 -30.20
N LEU A 30 39.64 22.93 -28.99
CA LEU A 30 39.57 24.21 -28.26
C LEU A 30 39.46 23.86 -26.76
N VAL A 31 40.55 23.76 -25.99
CA VAL A 31 41.34 24.84 -25.34
C VAL A 31 40.57 25.65 -24.29
N ASN A 32 40.73 25.20 -23.03
CA ASN A 32 40.93 25.93 -21.77
C ASN A 32 40.21 27.27 -21.49
N SER A 33 39.68 27.37 -20.26
CA SER A 33 40.07 28.44 -19.34
C SER A 33 39.97 27.98 -17.87
N ILE A 34 41.02 28.31 -17.10
CA ILE A 34 41.17 28.01 -15.66
C ILE A 34 41.00 29.32 -14.90
N SER A 35 40.36 29.30 -13.73
CA SER A 35 40.72 30.20 -12.64
C SER A 35 40.55 29.50 -11.29
N ALA A 36 41.67 29.07 -10.71
CA ALA A 36 41.75 28.75 -9.29
C ALA A 36 41.97 30.03 -8.48
N ALA A 37 41.51 30.05 -7.24
CA ALA A 37 41.99 30.95 -6.21
C ALA A 37 42.16 30.14 -4.92
N ASP A 38 43.40 29.97 -4.50
CA ASP A 38 43.76 29.25 -3.28
C ASP A 38 43.28 30.02 -2.02
N PHE A 39 43.09 29.29 -0.92
CA PHE A 39 43.73 29.72 0.33
C PHE A 39 44.14 28.53 1.19
N ASP A 40 45.38 28.59 1.66
CA ASP A 40 46.13 27.59 2.41
C ASP A 40 45.70 27.51 3.89
N LEU A 41 45.81 26.33 4.50
CA LEU A 41 46.16 26.20 5.91
C LEU A 41 46.66 24.78 6.22
N SER A 42 47.98 24.65 6.25
CA SER A 42 48.71 23.45 6.68
C SER A 42 48.98 23.43 8.20
N ARG A 43 49.21 22.22 8.76
CA ARG A 43 49.76 21.91 10.11
C ARG A 43 48.82 22.17 11.32
N ASP A 44 48.68 21.27 12.30
CA ASP A 44 49.69 20.39 12.92
C ASP A 44 49.21 18.94 13.22
N GLN A 45 50.17 18.06 13.50
CA GLN A 45 49.93 16.69 13.98
C GLN A 45 49.85 16.67 15.52
N GLU A 46 49.00 15.81 16.11
CA GLU A 46 49.47 14.99 17.23
C GLU A 46 48.71 13.67 17.36
N THR A 47 49.41 12.65 17.84
CA THR A 47 49.05 11.24 17.78
C THR A 47 48.41 10.75 19.08
N ASN A 48 47.43 9.84 19.00
CA ASN A 48 47.16 8.89 20.08
C ASN A 48 46.65 7.54 19.53
N ASN A 49 47.55 6.56 19.49
CA ASN A 49 47.23 5.14 19.27
C ASN A 49 47.17 4.43 20.63
N LEU A 50 46.08 3.72 20.93
CA LEU A 50 46.11 2.49 21.73
C LEU A 50 45.00 1.53 21.22
N PRO A 51 45.19 0.19 21.33
CA PRO A 51 44.45 -0.78 20.52
C PRO A 51 43.22 -1.37 21.21
N MET A 52 42.21 -1.74 20.42
CA MET A 52 41.25 -2.77 20.81
C MET A 52 41.65 -4.11 20.19
N ASN A 53 41.88 -5.11 21.04
CA ASN A 53 42.17 -6.48 20.63
C ASN A 53 40.92 -7.13 20.03
N ALA A 54 41.01 -7.61 18.79
CA ALA A 54 40.00 -8.49 18.21
C ALA A 54 40.17 -9.92 18.75
N PRO A 55 39.12 -10.56 19.30
CA PRO A 55 39.18 -11.97 19.63
C PRO A 55 38.94 -12.82 18.38
N ASN A 56 39.97 -13.57 17.98
CA ASN A 56 39.98 -14.83 17.24
C ASN A 56 38.99 -14.99 16.07
N SER A 57 39.55 -15.01 14.85
CA SER A 57 38.88 -15.48 13.63
C SER A 57 38.30 -16.89 13.78
N ILE A 58 36.99 -17.04 13.58
CA ILE A 58 36.39 -18.33 13.23
C ILE A 58 36.84 -18.65 11.79
N THR A 59 37.63 -19.70 11.62
CA THR A 59 38.05 -20.16 10.28
C THR A 59 36.89 -20.83 9.55
N ILE A 60 36.87 -20.72 8.22
CA ILE A 60 35.82 -21.29 7.36
C ILE A 60 35.68 -22.80 7.58
N ASP A 61 36.80 -23.49 7.81
CA ASP A 61 36.88 -24.92 8.15
C ASP A 61 36.00 -25.32 9.36
N ALA A 62 35.80 -24.41 10.32
CA ALA A 62 34.95 -24.66 11.50
C ALA A 62 33.44 -24.57 11.19
N ILE A 63 33.06 -23.90 10.09
CA ILE A 63 31.68 -23.81 9.62
C ILE A 63 31.35 -25.02 8.73
N GLU A 64 32.28 -25.45 7.88
CA GLU A 64 32.10 -26.67 7.06
C GLU A 64 32.03 -27.95 7.90
N ALA A 65 32.77 -28.02 9.02
CA ALA A 65 32.70 -29.15 9.95
C ALA A 65 31.33 -29.31 10.66
N ALA A 66 30.48 -28.26 10.67
CA ALA A 66 29.15 -28.31 11.29
C ALA A 66 28.04 -28.80 10.33
N PHE A 67 28.31 -28.87 9.02
CA PHE A 67 27.34 -29.24 7.99
C PHE A 67 27.99 -30.20 6.97
N PRO A 68 28.07 -31.51 7.28
CA PRO A 68 28.65 -32.48 6.35
C PRO A 68 27.81 -32.58 5.07
N ASN A 69 28.44 -32.30 3.93
CA ASN A 69 27.87 -32.45 2.59
C ASN A 69 27.77 -33.94 2.19
N GLU A 70 26.91 -34.72 2.85
CA GLU A 70 26.48 -36.02 2.33
C GLU A 70 25.14 -35.90 1.59
N PRO A 71 25.03 -36.39 0.33
CA PRO A 71 23.78 -36.40 -0.39
C PRO A 71 22.85 -37.47 0.20
N ILE A 72 21.84 -37.02 0.95
CA ILE A 72 20.78 -37.91 1.44
C ILE A 72 20.01 -38.45 0.22
N MET A 73 20.26 -39.71 -0.14
CA MET A 73 19.37 -40.45 -1.04
C MET A 73 18.04 -40.66 -0.33
N MET A 74 17.04 -39.85 -0.66
CA MET A 74 15.66 -40.08 -0.22
C MET A 74 14.94 -41.01 -1.19
N ASP A 75 14.36 -42.07 -0.62
CA ASP A 75 13.53 -43.06 -1.29
C ASP A 75 12.14 -42.48 -1.61
N GLU A 76 11.62 -42.70 -2.82
CA GLU A 76 10.40 -42.07 -3.36
C GLU A 76 9.08 -42.61 -2.76
N SER A 77 9.12 -43.24 -1.58
CA SER A 77 8.02 -44.06 -1.04
C SER A 77 7.13 -43.37 0.02
N TRP A 78 7.43 -42.12 0.41
CA TRP A 78 6.68 -41.41 1.45
C TRP A 78 5.77 -40.31 0.90
N GLY A 79 4.47 -40.61 0.85
CA GLY A 79 3.45 -39.57 0.71
C GLY A 79 3.48 -38.62 1.91
N TYR A 80 3.60 -37.32 1.64
CA TYR A 80 3.73 -36.28 2.67
C TYR A 80 2.56 -36.31 3.67
N PRO A 81 2.80 -36.53 4.97
CA PRO A 81 1.85 -36.10 5.98
C PRO A 81 1.91 -34.58 6.05
N ILE A 82 0.76 -33.91 5.88
CA ILE A 82 0.61 -32.49 6.22
C ILE A 82 1.00 -32.35 7.71
N PRO A 83 1.92 -31.45 8.09
CA PRO A 83 2.30 -31.31 9.49
C PRO A 83 1.11 -30.88 10.35
N GLN A 84 0.64 -31.76 11.24
CA GLN A 84 -0.42 -31.49 12.22
C GLN A 84 -0.04 -30.45 13.30
N PHE A 85 1.07 -29.72 13.09
CA PHE A 85 1.58 -28.69 14.01
C PHE A 85 0.74 -27.40 14.04
N LEU A 86 -0.31 -27.29 13.21
CA LEU A 86 -1.23 -26.14 13.21
C LEU A 86 -2.52 -26.36 14.02
N GLU A 87 -2.89 -27.60 14.36
CA GLU A 87 -4.13 -27.92 15.10
C GLU A 87 -4.07 -27.59 16.61
N GLY A 88 -2.92 -27.16 17.14
CA GLY A 88 -2.69 -26.93 18.57
C GLY A 88 -2.45 -25.48 18.98
N PHE A 89 -2.25 -24.55 18.03
CA PHE A 89 -2.09 -23.14 18.36
C PHE A 89 -3.46 -22.47 18.46
N ASP A 90 -3.89 -22.22 19.70
CA ASP A 90 -5.06 -21.40 20.00
C ASP A 90 -4.72 -19.93 19.71
N TRP A 91 -4.57 -19.60 18.41
CA TRP A 91 -4.47 -18.25 17.87
C TRP A 91 -5.83 -17.56 18.02
N GLN A 92 -6.25 -17.36 19.27
CA GLN A 92 -7.27 -16.38 19.59
C GLN A 92 -6.69 -15.02 19.20
N LEU A 93 -7.00 -14.61 17.96
CA LEU A 93 -6.89 -13.23 17.50
C LEU A 93 -7.39 -12.36 18.66
N PRO A 94 -6.52 -11.56 19.31
CA PRO A 94 -6.91 -10.81 20.50
C PRO A 94 -8.20 -10.07 20.19
N THR A 95 -9.25 -10.34 20.98
CA THR A 95 -10.64 -9.99 20.69
C THR A 95 -10.68 -8.67 19.95
N LEU A 96 -11.15 -8.73 18.71
CA LEU A 96 -11.01 -7.65 17.74
C LEU A 96 -11.78 -6.43 18.25
N GLY A 97 -11.12 -5.61 19.06
CA GLY A 97 -11.45 -4.22 19.24
C GLY A 97 -11.22 -3.54 17.89
N VAL A 98 -12.23 -3.60 17.02
CA VAL A 98 -12.40 -2.80 15.80
C VAL A 98 -12.82 -1.36 16.19
N GLU A 99 -12.37 -0.91 17.37
CA GLU A 99 -13.21 -0.15 18.28
C GLU A 99 -12.71 1.30 18.42
N ASN A 100 -13.54 2.17 17.86
CA ASN A 100 -13.75 3.59 18.18
C ASN A 100 -12.88 4.69 17.56
N TRP A 101 -11.75 4.46 16.87
CA TRP A 101 -10.99 5.61 16.31
C TRP A 101 -11.72 6.39 15.19
N LEU A 102 -12.77 5.81 14.60
CA LEU A 102 -13.69 6.46 13.64
C LEU A 102 -15.14 6.52 14.16
N GLU A 103 -15.38 6.33 15.46
CA GLU A 103 -16.76 6.34 16.00
C GLU A 103 -17.23 7.74 16.42
N ASP A 104 -16.34 8.62 16.89
CA ASP A 104 -16.71 9.94 17.44
C ASP A 104 -17.10 11.01 16.39
N VAL A 105 -17.43 10.60 15.16
CA VAL A 105 -17.87 11.51 14.08
C VAL A 105 -19.24 11.16 13.51
N GLU A 106 -19.83 10.00 13.84
CA GLU A 106 -21.25 9.74 13.56
C GLU A 106 -22.15 10.36 14.63
N GLY A 107 -22.23 11.69 14.61
CA GLY A 107 -23.25 12.49 15.29
C GLY A 107 -24.65 12.31 14.70
N PHE A 108 -25.09 11.06 14.51
CA PHE A 108 -26.44 10.65 14.14
C PHE A 108 -26.84 9.41 14.93
N SER A 109 -27.35 9.65 16.15
CA SER A 109 -27.98 8.62 16.97
C SER A 109 -29.16 7.97 16.23
N LEU A 110 -29.13 6.65 16.16
CA LEU A 110 -30.32 5.82 16.00
C LEU A 110 -30.22 4.73 17.07
N GLU A 111 -30.99 4.92 18.13
CA GLU A 111 -30.91 4.15 19.37
C GLU A 111 -31.23 2.66 19.16
N ASN A 112 -30.50 1.81 19.90
CA ASN A 112 -30.79 0.40 20.18
C ASN A 112 -30.83 -0.59 18.99
N GLU A 113 -29.89 -1.55 19.00
CA GLU A 113 -30.24 -2.95 19.37
C GLU A 113 -28.99 -3.78 19.72
N ASN A 114 -29.09 -4.57 20.79
CA ASN A 114 -28.01 -5.45 21.28
C ASN A 114 -27.67 -6.57 20.28
N TRP A 115 -26.40 -6.70 19.91
CA TRP A 115 -25.84 -7.90 19.26
C TRP A 115 -24.73 -8.51 20.11
N SER A 116 -25.12 -9.10 21.24
CA SER A 116 -24.21 -9.81 22.13
C SER A 116 -23.90 -11.23 21.66
N HIS A 117 -22.61 -11.50 21.43
CA HIS A 117 -21.90 -12.79 21.49
C HIS A 117 -22.52 -14.05 20.85
N ASN A 118 -21.77 -14.64 19.91
CA ASN A 118 -21.73 -16.11 19.78
C ASN A 118 -20.37 -16.58 19.18
N PRO A 119 -19.55 -17.38 19.91
CA PRO A 119 -18.26 -17.85 19.43
C PRO A 119 -18.37 -19.26 18.81
N LEU A 120 -18.57 -19.36 17.50
CA LEU A 120 -18.47 -20.62 16.75
C LEU A 120 -17.89 -20.37 15.35
N PHE A 121 -16.56 -20.29 15.27
CA PHE A 121 -15.82 -20.34 14.00
C PHE A 121 -14.61 -21.26 14.14
N ALA A 122 -14.77 -22.50 13.67
CA ALA A 122 -13.69 -23.40 13.30
C ALA A 122 -13.99 -23.87 11.87
N GLU A 123 -12.98 -23.83 11.00
CA GLU A 123 -12.88 -24.43 9.65
C GLU A 123 -14.19 -24.71 8.87
N ILE A 124 -14.70 -23.72 8.12
CA ILE A 124 -15.76 -23.96 7.11
C ILE A 124 -15.51 -23.14 5.84
N ASP A 125 -15.59 -23.82 4.69
CA ASP A 125 -15.43 -23.32 3.31
C ASP A 125 -16.10 -21.96 3.06
N SER A 126 -15.29 -20.98 2.65
CA SER A 126 -15.68 -19.58 2.45
C SER A 126 -16.86 -19.37 1.49
N THR A 127 -17.03 -20.26 0.50
CA THR A 127 -18.16 -20.19 -0.44
C THR A 127 -19.49 -20.46 0.26
N SER A 128 -19.51 -21.46 1.15
CA SER A 128 -20.69 -21.84 1.92
C SER A 128 -21.10 -20.77 2.95
N GLN A 129 -20.16 -20.03 3.52
CA GLN A 129 -20.47 -18.97 4.51
C GLN A 129 -21.24 -17.82 3.87
N MET A 130 -20.91 -17.43 2.63
CA MET A 130 -21.65 -16.39 1.92
C MET A 130 -23.05 -16.87 1.53
N ASP A 131 -23.20 -18.13 1.09
CA ASP A 131 -24.52 -18.73 0.83
C ASP A 131 -25.37 -18.89 2.11
N VAL A 132 -24.75 -19.20 3.25
CA VAL A 132 -25.41 -19.26 4.56
C VAL A 132 -25.82 -17.86 5.03
N ALA A 133 -24.96 -16.85 4.90
CA ALA A 133 -25.31 -15.47 5.24
C ALA A 133 -26.44 -14.92 4.33
N ILE A 134 -26.37 -15.19 3.02
CA ILE A 134 -27.45 -14.88 2.06
C ILE A 134 -28.74 -15.62 2.44
N THR A 135 -28.65 -16.87 2.88
CA THR A 135 -29.83 -17.65 3.31
C THR A 135 -30.38 -17.15 4.64
N MET A 136 -29.56 -16.76 5.61
CA MET A 136 -29.99 -16.14 6.87
C MET A 136 -30.64 -14.78 6.65
N MET A 137 -30.07 -13.93 5.79
CA MET A 137 -30.70 -12.66 5.38
C MET A 137 -32.05 -12.93 4.70
N ARG A 138 -32.10 -13.87 3.74
CA ARG A 138 -33.34 -14.28 3.07
C ARG A 138 -34.41 -14.74 4.08
N ASP A 139 -34.05 -15.60 5.03
CA ASP A 139 -34.95 -16.12 6.07
C ASP A 139 -35.44 -15.02 7.02
N PHE A 140 -34.54 -14.14 7.48
CA PHE A 140 -34.86 -13.03 8.39
C PHE A 140 -35.86 -12.07 7.75
N PHE A 141 -35.66 -11.71 6.48
CA PHE A 141 -36.57 -10.81 5.79
C PHE A 141 -37.87 -11.50 5.34
N GLN A 142 -37.85 -12.76 4.90
CA GLN A 142 -39.08 -13.54 4.64
C GLN A 142 -39.96 -13.72 5.89
N ARG A 143 -39.37 -13.78 7.09
CA ARG A 143 -40.13 -13.79 8.35
C ARG A 143 -40.78 -12.44 8.64
N ARG A 144 -40.15 -11.33 8.23
CA ARG A 144 -40.66 -9.96 8.42
C ARG A 144 -41.67 -9.52 7.33
N SER A 145 -41.75 -10.23 6.20
CA SER A 145 -42.63 -9.93 5.05
C SER A 145 -43.65 -11.05 4.72
N ARG A 146 -44.62 -11.28 5.61
CA ARG A 146 -45.92 -11.90 5.25
C ARG A 146 -46.92 -10.76 4.94
N ALA A 147 -47.65 -10.74 3.84
CA ALA A 147 -48.45 -11.82 3.25
C ALA A 147 -48.09 -12.16 1.76
N PRO A 148 -48.58 -13.28 1.21
CA PRO A 148 -47.91 -13.97 0.11
C PRO A 148 -48.49 -13.72 -1.29
N SER A 149 -47.65 -13.85 -2.31
CA SER A 149 -48.05 -14.40 -3.61
C SER A 149 -46.90 -15.24 -4.21
N PRO A 150 -47.12 -16.51 -4.57
CA PRO A 150 -46.04 -17.40 -5.02
C PRO A 150 -45.87 -17.33 -6.53
N MET A 151 -45.07 -16.39 -7.02
CA MET A 151 -44.47 -16.54 -8.35
C MET A 151 -43.09 -17.21 -8.23
N ARG A 152 -42.82 -18.13 -9.17
CA ARG A 152 -41.48 -18.67 -9.43
C ARG A 152 -40.62 -17.60 -10.10
N GLU A 153 -40.33 -16.53 -9.38
CA GLU A 153 -39.36 -15.54 -9.82
C GLU A 153 -37.95 -16.10 -9.60
N GLU A 154 -37.09 -15.96 -10.61
CA GLU A 154 -35.69 -16.38 -10.48
C GLU A 154 -35.02 -15.58 -9.34
N PRO A 155 -33.98 -16.13 -8.68
CA PRO A 155 -33.22 -15.39 -7.65
C PRO A 155 -32.76 -13.99 -8.09
N ARG A 156 -32.55 -13.78 -9.40
CA ARG A 156 -32.23 -12.50 -10.03
C ARG A 156 -33.36 -11.47 -9.97
N GLN A 157 -34.63 -11.88 -10.14
CA GLN A 157 -35.77 -10.96 -10.09
C GLN A 157 -36.04 -10.47 -8.66
N LEU A 158 -35.89 -11.36 -7.67
CA LEU A 158 -35.93 -11.00 -6.25
C LEU A 158 -34.78 -10.03 -5.87
N TRP A 159 -33.56 -10.30 -6.31
CA TRP A 159 -32.42 -9.39 -6.09
C TRP A 159 -32.67 -7.99 -6.69
N ASN A 160 -33.22 -7.92 -7.91
CA ASN A 160 -33.54 -6.68 -8.60
C ASN A 160 -34.75 -5.91 -8.02
N GLN A 161 -35.53 -6.53 -7.11
CA GLN A 161 -36.55 -5.82 -6.32
C GLN A 161 -35.98 -5.25 -5.01
N TRP A 162 -34.83 -5.73 -4.53
CA TRP A 162 -34.27 -5.35 -3.22
C TRP A 162 -33.39 -4.10 -3.27
N TYR A 163 -32.90 -3.74 -4.45
CA TYR A 163 -32.18 -2.50 -4.70
C TYR A 163 -32.94 -1.66 -5.72
N SER A 164 -32.90 -0.33 -5.57
CA SER A 164 -33.18 0.55 -6.70
C SER A 164 -32.29 0.16 -7.88
N ALA A 165 -32.78 0.37 -9.11
CA ALA A 165 -32.06 -0.02 -10.33
C ALA A 165 -30.56 0.36 -10.25
N PRO A 166 -29.66 -0.48 -10.81
CA PRO A 166 -28.24 -0.18 -10.80
C PRO A 166 -28.00 1.25 -11.30
N PRO A 167 -26.98 1.93 -10.74
CA PRO A 167 -26.66 3.27 -11.19
C PRO A 167 -26.23 3.19 -12.65
N HIS A 168 -26.26 4.32 -13.33
CA HIS A 168 -25.86 4.42 -14.72
C HIS A 168 -24.88 5.58 -14.83
N LEU A 169 -23.74 5.41 -15.50
CA LEU A 169 -22.71 6.45 -15.58
C LEU A 169 -23.29 7.78 -16.10
N GLN A 170 -24.29 7.72 -16.97
CA GLN A 170 -24.96 8.86 -17.60
C GLN A 170 -25.86 9.69 -16.64
N ILE A 171 -26.00 9.29 -15.37
CA ILE A 171 -26.63 10.15 -14.33
C ILE A 171 -25.67 11.21 -13.78
N TYR A 172 -24.38 11.07 -14.07
CA TYR A 172 -23.34 12.00 -13.64
C TYR A 172 -22.94 12.94 -14.77
N ASP A 173 -22.50 14.14 -14.38
CA ASP A 173 -21.97 15.13 -15.30
C ASP A 173 -20.60 14.67 -15.84
N GLU A 174 -20.47 14.65 -17.18
CA GLU A 174 -19.28 14.15 -17.87
C GLU A 174 -18.04 15.00 -17.60
N GLU A 175 -18.17 16.33 -17.50
CA GLU A 175 -17.05 17.22 -17.18
C GLU A 175 -16.56 16.97 -15.76
N VAL A 176 -17.49 16.80 -14.81
CA VAL A 176 -17.17 16.46 -13.42
C VAL A 176 -16.45 15.11 -13.34
N ILE A 177 -16.96 14.06 -13.99
CA ILE A 177 -16.29 12.75 -14.02
C ILE A 177 -14.88 12.89 -14.62
N ASN A 178 -14.72 13.55 -15.76
CA ASN A 178 -13.41 13.76 -16.40
C ASN A 178 -12.42 14.52 -15.50
N ILE A 179 -12.86 15.52 -14.74
CA ILE A 179 -12.01 16.20 -13.74
C ILE A 179 -11.56 15.24 -12.64
N LEU A 180 -12.48 14.41 -12.11
CA LEU A 180 -12.17 13.45 -11.05
C LEU A 180 -11.24 12.33 -11.53
N LEU A 181 -11.44 11.80 -12.74
CA LEU A 181 -10.53 10.81 -13.35
C LEU A 181 -9.11 11.35 -13.50
N ASN A 182 -8.97 12.61 -13.94
CA ASN A 182 -7.67 13.26 -14.02
C ASN A 182 -7.01 13.42 -12.65
N LEU A 183 -7.75 13.85 -11.62
CA LEU A 183 -7.22 13.92 -10.25
C LEU A 183 -6.74 12.55 -9.75
N ALA A 184 -7.51 11.48 -9.97
CA ALA A 184 -7.11 10.13 -9.59
C ALA A 184 -5.82 9.70 -10.30
N ARG A 185 -5.74 9.87 -11.63
CA ARG A 185 -4.55 9.57 -12.43
C ARG A 185 -3.31 10.32 -11.92
N THR A 186 -3.45 11.63 -11.66
CA THR A 186 -2.37 12.48 -11.13
C THR A 186 -1.87 12.02 -9.77
N HIS A 187 -2.75 11.59 -8.86
CA HIS A 187 -2.38 11.22 -7.49
C HIS A 187 -1.98 9.73 -7.32
N LEU A 188 -2.49 8.83 -8.17
CA LEU A 188 -2.19 7.40 -8.08
C LEU A 188 -0.96 6.97 -8.89
N SER A 189 -0.65 7.62 -10.01
CA SER A 189 0.38 7.18 -10.96
C SER A 189 1.77 6.95 -10.35
N SER A 190 2.15 7.68 -9.29
CA SER A 190 3.44 7.52 -8.60
C SER A 190 3.57 6.22 -7.77
N THR A 191 2.48 5.47 -7.58
CA THR A 191 2.42 4.36 -6.62
C THR A 191 1.64 3.16 -7.19
N PHE A 192 0.56 3.43 -7.92
CA PHE A 192 -0.23 2.46 -8.66
C PHE A 192 -0.13 2.77 -10.17
N ALA A 193 1.02 2.45 -10.76
CA ALA A 193 1.31 2.68 -12.18
C ALA A 193 0.32 1.95 -13.13
N ILE A 194 -0.44 0.95 -12.66
CA ILE A 194 -1.57 0.35 -13.37
C ILE A 194 -2.67 1.37 -13.79
N PHE A 195 -2.67 2.57 -13.20
CA PHE A 195 -3.58 3.68 -13.51
C PHE A 195 -2.90 4.91 -14.15
N SER A 196 -1.60 4.86 -14.50
CA SER A 196 -0.88 6.01 -15.09
C SER A 196 -1.52 6.49 -16.38
N ASP A 197 -1.90 5.55 -17.24
CA ASP A 197 -2.42 5.78 -18.59
C ASP A 197 -3.90 5.38 -18.67
N PHE A 198 -4.64 5.62 -17.58
CA PHE A 198 -6.08 5.36 -17.55
C PHE A 198 -6.83 6.35 -18.45
N GLU A 199 -7.50 5.82 -19.47
CA GLU A 199 -8.40 6.55 -20.36
C GLU A 199 -9.75 5.81 -20.45
N VAL A 200 -10.84 6.57 -20.61
CA VAL A 200 -12.18 6.00 -20.78
C VAL A 200 -12.37 5.66 -22.26
N LEU A 201 -12.38 4.37 -22.56
CA LEU A 201 -12.67 3.83 -23.88
C LEU A 201 -14.16 3.46 -23.99
N PRO A 202 -14.74 3.32 -25.21
CA PRO A 202 -16.16 3.02 -25.39
C PRO A 202 -16.64 1.69 -24.75
N ASP A 203 -15.71 0.79 -24.42
CA ASP A 203 -15.95 -0.48 -23.75
C ASP A 203 -15.38 -0.56 -22.32
N THR A 204 -14.86 0.55 -21.78
CA THR A 204 -14.50 0.68 -20.36
C THR A 204 -15.74 0.49 -19.49
N LYS A 205 -15.61 -0.34 -18.45
CA LYS A 205 -16.69 -0.64 -17.51
C LYS A 205 -17.13 0.58 -16.70
N GLU A 206 -18.45 0.73 -16.52
CA GLU A 206 -19.01 1.85 -15.75
C GLU A 206 -18.53 1.81 -14.30
N GLU A 207 -18.47 0.63 -13.67
CA GLU A 207 -17.98 0.44 -12.31
C GLU A 207 -16.51 0.88 -12.14
N LEU A 208 -15.67 0.66 -13.15
CA LEU A 208 -14.27 1.06 -13.15
C LEU A 208 -14.13 2.58 -13.28
N CYS A 209 -14.91 3.20 -14.16
CA CYS A 209 -14.96 4.66 -14.32
C CYS A 209 -15.42 5.33 -13.01
N LEU A 210 -16.50 4.83 -12.41
CA LEU A 210 -17.03 5.35 -11.14
C LEU A 210 -16.06 5.14 -9.97
N ALA A 211 -15.38 3.99 -9.87
CA ALA A 211 -14.38 3.75 -8.82
C ALA A 211 -13.17 4.70 -8.95
N MET A 212 -12.68 4.91 -10.17
CA MET A 212 -11.57 5.83 -10.45
C MET A 212 -11.96 7.28 -10.11
N ALA A 213 -13.16 7.71 -10.54
CA ALA A 213 -13.70 9.03 -10.20
C ALA A 213 -13.96 9.20 -8.69
N ALA A 214 -14.38 8.15 -7.99
CA ALA A 214 -14.55 8.17 -6.53
C ALA A 214 -13.23 8.44 -5.81
N VAL A 215 -12.14 7.76 -6.19
CA VAL A 215 -10.80 8.03 -5.62
C VAL A 215 -10.35 9.45 -5.94
N GLY A 216 -10.55 9.93 -7.16
CA GLY A 216 -10.25 11.32 -7.53
C GLY A 216 -11.02 12.37 -6.72
N GLY A 217 -12.26 12.06 -6.35
CA GLY A 217 -13.09 12.87 -5.45
C GLY A 217 -12.50 13.07 -4.06
N LEU A 218 -11.66 12.15 -3.59
CA LEU A 218 -10.97 12.26 -2.29
C LEU A 218 -9.87 13.32 -2.30
N PHE A 219 -9.19 13.52 -3.44
CA PHE A 219 -8.14 14.55 -3.63
C PHE A 219 -8.72 15.91 -4.08
N CYS A 220 -10.03 15.99 -4.31
CA CYS A 220 -10.70 17.21 -4.74
C CYS A 220 -10.95 18.17 -3.56
N THR A 221 -10.42 19.40 -3.65
CA THR A 221 -10.52 20.45 -2.63
C THR A 221 -11.86 21.18 -2.60
N VAL A 222 -12.71 21.00 -3.62
CA VAL A 222 -14.04 21.63 -3.69
C VAL A 222 -14.91 21.14 -2.52
N SER A 223 -15.75 22.04 -1.98
CA SER A 223 -16.72 21.68 -0.95
C SER A 223 -17.64 20.55 -1.44
N GLU A 224 -18.15 19.72 -0.53
CA GLU A 224 -19.03 18.58 -0.85
C GLU A 224 -18.42 17.47 -1.73
N SER A 225 -17.17 17.59 -2.20
CA SER A 225 -16.52 16.57 -3.06
C SER A 225 -16.53 15.16 -2.46
N ALA A 226 -16.39 15.06 -1.13
CA ALA A 226 -16.49 13.80 -0.40
C ALA A 226 -17.87 13.12 -0.53
N LYS A 227 -18.97 13.89 -0.62
CA LYS A 227 -20.32 13.35 -0.79
C LYS A 227 -20.54 12.81 -2.20
N VAL A 228 -19.95 13.47 -3.20
CA VAL A 228 -19.92 12.96 -4.58
C VAL A 228 -19.07 11.69 -4.65
N ALA A 229 -17.86 11.72 -4.11
CA ALA A 229 -16.94 10.57 -4.02
C ALA A 229 -17.61 9.35 -3.36
N ARG A 230 -18.29 9.55 -2.22
CA ARG A 230 -19.04 8.51 -1.51
C ARG A 230 -20.19 7.93 -2.33
N LYS A 231 -20.90 8.73 -3.14
CA LYS A 231 -21.93 8.21 -4.05
C LYS A 231 -21.31 7.35 -5.14
N LEU A 232 -20.31 7.88 -5.86
CA LEU A 232 -19.58 7.17 -6.92
C LEU A 232 -18.99 5.83 -6.41
N TYR A 233 -18.39 5.81 -5.21
CA TYR A 233 -17.87 4.61 -4.57
C TYR A 233 -18.95 3.56 -4.26
N ASN A 234 -20.07 3.97 -3.65
CA ASN A 234 -21.15 3.04 -3.33
C ASN A 234 -21.81 2.48 -4.59
N ASP A 235 -21.92 3.28 -5.64
CA ASP A 235 -22.48 2.89 -6.92
C ASP A 235 -21.54 1.95 -7.70
N ALA A 236 -20.24 2.26 -7.75
CA ALA A 236 -19.21 1.36 -8.28
C ALA A 236 -19.18 0.01 -7.54
N ARG A 237 -19.20 0.03 -6.20
CA ARG A 237 -19.25 -1.21 -5.39
C ARG A 237 -20.52 -2.02 -5.66
N ARG A 238 -21.67 -1.36 -5.78
CA ARG A 238 -22.97 -2.01 -6.08
C ARG A 238 -22.93 -2.70 -7.45
N MET A 239 -22.49 -1.99 -8.49
CA MET A 239 -22.28 -2.56 -9.83
C MET A 239 -21.29 -3.73 -9.80
N GLN A 240 -20.14 -3.58 -9.13
CA GLN A 240 -19.12 -4.63 -9.08
C GLN A 240 -19.64 -5.89 -8.39
N LEU A 241 -20.39 -5.75 -7.28
CA LEU A 241 -21.06 -6.85 -6.58
C LEU A 241 -22.10 -7.55 -7.46
N GLU A 242 -22.91 -6.79 -8.21
CA GLU A 242 -23.87 -7.35 -9.17
C GLU A 242 -23.15 -8.12 -10.30
N ALA A 243 -22.03 -7.59 -10.80
CA ALA A 243 -21.14 -8.23 -11.76
C ALA A 243 -20.40 -9.48 -11.20
N MET A 244 -20.57 -9.82 -9.92
CA MET A 244 -20.10 -11.09 -9.35
C MET A 244 -21.11 -12.24 -9.45
N ILE A 245 -22.39 -11.93 -9.68
CA ILE A 245 -23.49 -12.89 -9.83
C ILE A 245 -23.43 -13.67 -11.18
N PRO A 246 -23.11 -13.06 -12.34
CA PRO A 246 -22.85 -13.83 -13.57
C PRO A 246 -21.55 -14.67 -13.47
N PRO A 247 -21.38 -15.71 -14.30
CA PRO A 247 -20.18 -16.54 -14.30
C PRO A 247 -18.90 -15.71 -14.50
N LYS A 248 -17.79 -16.22 -13.94
CA LYS A 248 -16.47 -15.56 -13.96
C LYS A 248 -16.12 -15.05 -15.36
N PRO A 249 -15.52 -13.85 -15.50
CA PRO A 249 -15.17 -13.29 -16.80
C PRO A 249 -14.22 -14.24 -17.54
N THR A 250 -14.60 -14.64 -18.75
CA THR A 250 -13.86 -15.59 -19.59
C THR A 250 -12.77 -14.93 -20.44
N TYR A 251 -12.66 -13.60 -20.44
CA TYR A 251 -11.68 -12.86 -21.22
C TYR A 251 -10.88 -11.89 -20.34
N PHE A 252 -9.57 -11.84 -20.60
CA PHE A 252 -8.58 -11.07 -19.85
C PHE A 252 -9.02 -9.64 -19.53
N ARG A 253 -9.53 -8.88 -20.52
CA ARG A 253 -9.87 -7.46 -20.35
C ARG A 253 -10.92 -7.23 -19.24
N ALA A 254 -12.02 -7.99 -19.22
CA ALA A 254 -13.01 -7.83 -18.14
C ALA A 254 -12.51 -8.32 -16.78
N ALA A 255 -11.61 -9.30 -16.75
CA ALA A 255 -10.96 -9.71 -15.51
C ALA A 255 -10.00 -8.63 -14.98
N MET A 256 -9.26 -7.96 -15.87
CA MET A 256 -8.39 -6.81 -15.59
C MET A 256 -9.20 -5.61 -15.10
N ASP A 257 -10.27 -5.24 -15.80
CA ASP A 257 -11.15 -4.13 -15.39
C ASP A 257 -11.77 -4.39 -14.02
N ARG A 258 -12.19 -5.64 -13.74
CA ARG A 258 -12.71 -6.05 -12.43
C ARG A 258 -11.64 -6.00 -11.33
N ALA A 259 -10.40 -6.45 -11.60
CA ALA A 259 -9.30 -6.38 -10.64
C ALA A 259 -8.89 -4.93 -10.35
N LYS A 260 -8.77 -4.09 -11.39
CA LYS A 260 -8.58 -2.63 -11.28
C LYS A 260 -9.66 -1.96 -10.43
N THR A 261 -10.93 -2.36 -10.62
CA THR A 261 -12.06 -1.86 -9.83
C THR A 261 -11.91 -2.22 -8.35
N SER A 262 -11.61 -3.49 -8.02
CA SER A 262 -11.38 -3.94 -6.64
C SER A 262 -10.28 -3.12 -5.96
N ILE A 263 -9.14 -2.93 -6.63
CA ILE A 263 -7.99 -2.15 -6.13
C ILE A 263 -8.40 -0.70 -5.84
N LEU A 264 -9.18 -0.07 -6.73
CA LEU A 264 -9.67 1.30 -6.53
C LEU A 264 -10.65 1.42 -5.35
N LEU A 265 -11.51 0.42 -5.13
CA LEU A 265 -12.41 0.40 -3.97
C LEU A 265 -11.65 0.24 -2.65
N GLU A 266 -10.57 -0.55 -2.62
CA GLU A 266 -9.68 -0.62 -1.44
C GLU A 266 -8.95 0.70 -1.18
N ILE A 267 -8.34 1.28 -2.22
CA ILE A 267 -7.67 2.59 -2.14
C ILE A 267 -8.65 3.66 -1.63
N TYR A 268 -9.90 3.66 -2.13
CA TYR A 268 -10.94 4.55 -1.63
C TYR A 268 -11.19 4.34 -0.14
N GLY A 269 -11.40 3.11 0.31
CA GLY A 269 -11.64 2.80 1.72
C GLY A 269 -10.53 3.33 2.62
N ILE A 270 -9.27 3.10 2.25
CA ILE A 270 -8.07 3.60 2.95
C ILE A 270 -8.02 5.15 2.96
N CYS A 271 -8.26 5.80 1.83
CA CYS A 271 -8.07 7.26 1.69
C CYS A 271 -9.26 8.12 2.13
N SER A 272 -10.44 7.51 2.32
CA SER A 272 -11.70 8.22 2.54
C SER A 272 -11.83 8.87 3.91
N GLY A 273 -11.27 8.24 4.96
CA GLY A 273 -11.59 8.56 6.35
C GLY A 273 -12.99 8.11 6.78
N ASP A 274 -13.66 7.28 6.00
CA ASP A 274 -15.03 6.79 6.24
C ASP A 274 -14.99 5.41 6.89
N LYS A 275 -15.47 5.27 8.13
CA LYS A 275 -15.40 4.02 8.93
C LYS A 275 -15.87 2.81 8.14
N ARG A 276 -17.06 2.91 7.57
CA ARG A 276 -17.68 1.82 6.81
C ARG A 276 -16.87 1.48 5.57
N SER A 277 -16.39 2.47 4.82
CA SER A 277 -15.58 2.21 3.63
C SER A 277 -14.23 1.56 3.97
N TYR A 278 -13.64 1.91 5.11
CA TYR A 278 -12.43 1.29 5.67
C TYR A 278 -12.67 -0.16 6.12
N GLU A 279 -13.76 -0.44 6.85
CA GLU A 279 -14.15 -1.80 7.25
C GLU A 279 -14.41 -2.71 6.04
N LEU A 280 -15.01 -2.17 4.98
CA LEU A 280 -15.27 -2.89 3.74
C LEU A 280 -13.99 -3.21 2.95
N THR A 281 -12.91 -2.43 3.09
CA THR A 281 -11.59 -2.81 2.55
C THR A 281 -11.14 -4.15 3.14
N GLU A 282 -11.28 -4.36 4.45
CA GLU A 282 -10.92 -5.65 5.07
C GLU A 282 -11.90 -6.76 4.68
N ALA A 283 -13.20 -6.50 4.74
CA ALA A 283 -14.23 -7.49 4.46
C ALA A 283 -14.19 -8.03 3.02
N TYR A 284 -13.72 -7.24 2.05
CA TYR A 284 -13.61 -7.63 0.64
C TYR A 284 -12.18 -7.89 0.17
N HIS A 285 -11.16 -7.84 1.03
CA HIS A 285 -9.78 -8.04 0.58
C HIS A 285 -9.53 -9.42 -0.07
N SER A 286 -10.11 -10.48 0.51
CA SER A 286 -10.04 -11.83 -0.08
C SER A 286 -10.71 -11.90 -1.47
N GLU A 287 -11.79 -11.14 -1.68
CA GLU A 287 -12.42 -10.99 -3.00
C GLU A 287 -11.51 -10.22 -3.96
N THR A 288 -10.83 -9.15 -3.54
CA THR A 288 -9.83 -8.44 -4.35
C THR A 288 -8.75 -9.40 -4.83
N LEU A 289 -8.10 -10.15 -3.93
CA LEU A 289 -7.10 -11.16 -4.29
C LEU A 289 -7.67 -12.21 -5.25
N ARG A 290 -8.92 -12.64 -5.04
CA ARG A 290 -9.62 -13.56 -5.95
C ARG A 290 -9.88 -12.96 -7.33
N THR A 291 -10.20 -11.66 -7.44
CA THR A 291 -10.35 -10.97 -8.73
C THR A 291 -9.02 -10.82 -9.45
N ILE A 292 -7.96 -10.46 -8.74
CA ILE A 292 -6.60 -10.38 -9.27
C ILE A 292 -6.17 -11.77 -9.80
N ARG A 293 -6.28 -12.83 -9.00
CA ARG A 293 -5.99 -14.21 -9.43
C ARG A 293 -6.86 -14.66 -10.61
N SER A 294 -8.12 -14.24 -10.67
CA SER A 294 -8.99 -14.52 -11.83
C SER A 294 -8.50 -13.81 -13.10
N CYS A 295 -7.87 -12.65 -12.98
CA CYS A 295 -7.24 -11.94 -14.10
C CYS A 295 -5.97 -12.64 -14.60
N TRP A 296 -5.12 -13.14 -13.69
CA TRP A 296 -3.99 -14.01 -14.04
C TRP A 296 -4.47 -15.26 -14.79
N LEU A 297 -5.45 -15.98 -14.25
CA LEU A 297 -6.04 -17.15 -14.89
C LEU A 297 -6.63 -16.86 -16.29
N ALA A 298 -7.20 -15.67 -16.51
CA ALA A 298 -7.76 -15.27 -17.81
C ALA A 298 -6.70 -14.85 -18.85
N ALA A 299 -5.41 -14.80 -18.48
CA ALA A 299 -4.33 -14.42 -19.40
C ALA A 299 -3.75 -15.60 -20.19
N PHE A 300 -3.88 -16.83 -19.69
CA PHE A 300 -3.29 -18.04 -20.28
C PHE A 300 -3.77 -18.35 -21.70
N ASP A 301 -4.96 -17.89 -22.08
CA ASP A 301 -5.53 -18.06 -23.43
C ASP A 301 -4.89 -17.12 -24.50
N GLY A 302 -3.71 -16.55 -24.25
CA GLY A 302 -2.88 -15.99 -25.32
C GLY A 302 -1.77 -15.04 -24.89
N ASN A 303 -0.54 -15.33 -25.35
CA ASN A 303 0.64 -14.51 -25.07
C ASN A 303 0.69 -13.28 -25.98
N SER A 304 0.66 -12.09 -25.38
CA SER A 304 0.98 -10.82 -26.04
C SER A 304 1.70 -9.93 -25.02
N ALA A 305 2.74 -9.23 -25.46
CA ALA A 305 3.59 -8.41 -24.58
C ALA A 305 2.80 -7.33 -23.80
N GLU A 306 1.70 -6.83 -24.37
CA GLU A 306 0.80 -5.89 -23.70
C GLU A 306 0.12 -6.51 -22.47
N ARG A 307 -0.40 -7.76 -22.57
CA ARG A 307 -1.01 -8.47 -21.44
C ARG A 307 0.02 -8.72 -20.34
N GLU A 308 1.23 -9.14 -20.70
CA GLU A 308 2.33 -9.37 -19.77
C GLU A 308 2.71 -8.08 -19.02
N SER A 309 2.83 -6.96 -19.74
CA SER A 309 3.07 -5.64 -19.13
C SER A 309 1.95 -5.23 -18.17
N GLN A 310 0.68 -5.42 -18.54
CA GLN A 310 -0.45 -5.14 -17.65
C GLN A 310 -0.50 -6.07 -16.43
N LEU A 311 -0.10 -7.35 -16.57
CA LEU A 311 0.02 -8.28 -15.44
C LEU A 311 1.15 -7.89 -14.48
N GLN A 312 2.30 -7.45 -14.98
CA GLN A 312 3.38 -6.90 -14.15
C GLN A 312 2.89 -5.67 -13.36
N LEU A 313 2.18 -4.74 -14.00
CA LEU A 313 1.57 -3.60 -13.32
C LEU A 313 0.51 -4.01 -12.29
N LEU A 314 -0.21 -5.11 -12.53
CA LEU A 314 -1.18 -5.68 -11.61
C LEU A 314 -0.51 -6.36 -10.40
N SER A 315 0.61 -7.07 -10.61
CA SER A 315 1.43 -7.64 -9.54
C SER A 315 1.92 -6.54 -8.61
N ARG A 316 2.53 -5.48 -9.16
CA ARG A 316 2.96 -4.29 -8.44
C ARG A 316 1.87 -3.70 -7.56
N ALA A 317 0.67 -3.53 -8.12
CA ALA A 317 -0.47 -3.04 -7.37
C ALA A 317 -0.88 -3.98 -6.22
N ALA A 318 -0.81 -5.31 -6.41
CA ALA A 318 -1.08 -6.29 -5.37
C ALA A 318 -0.04 -6.25 -4.24
N HIS A 319 1.26 -6.20 -4.54
CA HIS A 319 2.32 -6.03 -3.52
C HIS A 319 2.16 -4.72 -2.74
N VAL A 320 1.80 -3.62 -3.41
CA VAL A 320 1.55 -2.33 -2.73
C VAL A 320 0.29 -2.39 -1.84
N LEU A 321 -0.76 -3.11 -2.23
CA LEU A 321 -1.90 -3.34 -1.32
C LEU A 321 -1.49 -4.20 -0.11
N ASP A 322 -0.68 -5.23 -0.30
CA ASP A 322 -0.20 -6.09 0.79
C ASP A 322 0.69 -5.31 1.77
N SER A 323 1.58 -4.44 1.27
CA SER A 323 2.34 -3.51 2.11
C SER A 323 1.43 -2.52 2.84
N TYR A 324 0.35 -2.05 2.22
CA TYR A 324 -0.62 -1.19 2.90
C TYR A 324 -1.36 -1.91 4.03
N ARG A 325 -1.65 -3.22 3.89
CA ARG A 325 -2.20 -4.02 4.99
C ARG A 325 -1.28 -4.01 6.19
N VAL A 326 0.02 -4.23 5.97
CA VAL A 326 1.01 -4.29 7.04
C VAL A 326 1.33 -2.93 7.64
N LEU A 327 1.60 -1.91 6.81
CA LEU A 327 2.13 -0.62 7.24
C LEU A 327 1.05 0.41 7.61
N LEU A 328 -0.13 0.37 6.96
CA LEU A 328 -1.20 1.36 7.17
C LEU A 328 -2.34 0.79 8.02
N LEU A 329 -2.77 -0.44 7.72
CA LEU A 329 -3.90 -1.09 8.40
C LEU A 329 -3.46 -1.91 9.63
N LEU A 330 -2.16 -2.11 9.81
CA LEU A 330 -1.54 -2.89 10.89
C LEU A 330 -2.12 -4.32 10.99
N ARG A 331 -2.34 -4.93 9.82
CA ARG A 331 -2.88 -6.29 9.60
C ARG A 331 -1.78 -7.24 9.10
N ALA A 332 -2.07 -8.53 9.18
CA ALA A 332 -1.21 -9.53 8.56
C ALA A 332 -1.19 -9.38 7.02
N PRO A 333 -0.04 -9.62 6.38
CA PRO A 333 0.03 -9.77 4.92
C PRO A 333 -0.77 -10.99 4.49
N SER A 334 -1.26 -10.97 3.26
CA SER A 334 -1.95 -12.08 2.61
C SER A 334 -1.05 -12.88 1.67
N PHE A 335 0.21 -12.46 1.47
CA PHE A 335 1.21 -13.14 0.64
C PHE A 335 0.63 -13.56 -0.72
N PHE A 336 0.20 -12.56 -1.50
CA PHE A 336 -0.56 -12.75 -2.75
C PHE A 336 0.05 -13.81 -3.70
N GLU A 337 1.38 -13.86 -3.84
CA GLU A 337 2.03 -14.84 -4.71
C GLU A 337 1.82 -16.29 -4.26
N ALA A 338 1.82 -16.57 -2.95
CA ALA A 338 1.50 -17.91 -2.44
C ALA A 338 0.03 -18.29 -2.74
N THR A 339 -0.86 -17.29 -2.80
CA THR A 339 -2.26 -17.46 -3.22
C THR A 339 -2.40 -17.75 -4.71
N LEU A 340 -1.44 -17.32 -5.55
CA LEU A 340 -1.31 -17.76 -6.94
C LEU A 340 -0.73 -19.18 -7.02
N ALA A 341 0.41 -19.43 -6.38
CA ALA A 341 1.16 -20.70 -6.45
C ALA A 341 0.34 -21.92 -5.99
N ASN A 342 -0.47 -21.78 -4.93
CA ASN A 342 -1.39 -22.82 -4.45
C ASN A 342 -2.57 -23.10 -5.42
N GLY A 343 -2.54 -22.54 -6.63
CA GLY A 343 -3.70 -22.42 -7.50
C GLY A 343 -3.86 -23.41 -8.64
N HIS A 344 -3.13 -24.55 -8.64
CA HIS A 344 -3.08 -25.51 -9.75
C HIS A 344 -2.80 -24.86 -11.12
N LEU A 345 -1.94 -23.84 -11.10
CA LEU A 345 -1.32 -23.28 -12.28
C LEU A 345 -0.12 -24.16 -12.68
N GLY A 346 0.13 -24.30 -13.99
CA GLY A 346 1.15 -25.22 -14.51
C GLY A 346 2.59 -24.80 -14.17
N ASP A 347 3.57 -25.65 -14.52
CA ASP A 347 4.98 -25.49 -14.15
C ASP A 347 5.58 -24.08 -14.37
N HIS A 348 5.10 -23.32 -15.35
CA HIS A 348 5.57 -21.96 -15.64
C HIS A 348 5.32 -20.94 -14.52
N ASP A 349 4.24 -21.06 -13.75
CA ASP A 349 3.96 -20.13 -12.64
C ASP A 349 4.81 -20.46 -11.39
N ASN A 350 5.23 -21.72 -11.27
CA ASN A 350 6.18 -22.13 -10.26
C ASN A 350 7.54 -21.42 -10.48
N GLU A 351 7.95 -21.18 -11.73
CA GLU A 351 9.14 -20.37 -12.01
C GLU A 351 9.00 -18.90 -11.57
N SER A 352 7.85 -18.26 -11.75
CA SER A 352 7.69 -16.83 -11.39
C SER A 352 7.71 -16.66 -9.86
N PHE A 353 6.99 -17.51 -9.13
CA PHE A 353 7.04 -17.60 -7.67
C PHE A 353 8.46 -17.93 -7.16
N GLN A 354 9.14 -18.89 -7.78
CA GLN A 354 10.53 -19.21 -7.45
C GLN A 354 11.48 -18.05 -7.73
N ARG A 355 11.28 -17.25 -8.80
CA ARG A 355 12.10 -16.06 -9.07
C ARG A 355 11.90 -14.99 -8.02
N SER A 356 10.65 -14.67 -7.64
CA SER A 356 10.35 -13.66 -6.61
C SER A 356 10.92 -14.06 -5.24
N THR A 357 10.60 -15.26 -4.78
CA THR A 357 11.14 -15.81 -3.52
C THR A 357 12.67 -15.96 -3.55
N SER A 358 13.28 -16.25 -4.70
CA SER A 358 14.74 -16.22 -4.86
C SER A 358 15.32 -14.81 -4.84
N HIS A 359 14.61 -13.80 -5.35
CA HIS A 359 15.03 -12.40 -5.31
C HIS A 359 15.00 -11.85 -3.87
N LEU A 360 13.91 -12.11 -3.13
CA LEU A 360 13.85 -11.84 -1.69
C LEU A 360 14.94 -12.57 -0.91
N ARG A 361 15.13 -13.87 -1.17
CA ARG A 361 16.19 -14.65 -0.53
C ARG A 361 17.56 -14.08 -0.82
N PHE A 362 17.80 -13.61 -2.05
CA PHE A 362 19.04 -12.93 -2.43
C PHE A 362 19.23 -11.63 -1.63
N LEU A 363 18.20 -10.76 -1.60
CA LEU A 363 18.22 -9.49 -0.88
C LEU A 363 18.43 -9.66 0.62
N MET A 364 17.81 -10.66 1.23
CA MET A 364 17.83 -10.87 2.68
C MET A 364 18.95 -11.82 3.17
N SER A 365 19.69 -12.50 2.28
CA SER A 365 20.78 -13.41 2.67
C SER A 365 22.12 -12.68 2.87
N PRO A 366 22.79 -12.79 4.04
CA PRO A 366 24.12 -12.22 4.26
C PRO A 366 25.17 -12.69 3.24
N SER A 367 25.13 -13.97 2.84
CA SER A 367 26.12 -14.60 1.95
C SER A 367 26.02 -14.17 0.48
N CYS A 368 24.98 -13.45 0.08
CA CYS A 368 24.79 -13.01 -1.31
C CYS A 368 25.62 -11.75 -1.62
N VAL A 369 26.53 -11.84 -2.57
CA VAL A 369 27.36 -10.71 -3.03
C VAL A 369 26.63 -9.93 -4.12
N ASN A 370 26.56 -8.60 -3.96
CA ASN A 370 25.97 -7.58 -4.84
C ASN A 370 25.68 -8.03 -6.29
N GLY A 371 24.46 -8.54 -6.50
CA GLY A 371 23.89 -8.82 -7.81
C GLY A 371 22.97 -7.69 -8.25
N GLU A 372 22.36 -7.84 -9.43
CA GLU A 372 21.33 -6.92 -9.92
C GLU A 372 20.11 -6.94 -8.98
N THR A 373 20.08 -5.95 -8.09
CA THR A 373 19.05 -5.78 -7.07
C THR A 373 18.05 -4.75 -7.56
N SER A 374 16.76 -5.08 -7.54
CA SER A 374 15.73 -4.19 -8.04
C SER A 374 15.47 -3.08 -7.03
N SER A 375 15.65 -1.82 -7.44
CA SER A 375 15.29 -0.63 -6.67
C SER A 375 13.81 -0.25 -6.84
N SER A 376 12.99 -1.17 -7.35
CA SER A 376 11.57 -0.94 -7.61
C SER A 376 10.73 -0.81 -6.33
N LEU A 377 9.60 -0.11 -6.45
CA LEU A 377 8.57 -0.06 -5.40
C LEU A 377 7.98 -1.45 -5.09
N GLU A 378 7.96 -2.36 -6.07
CA GLU A 378 7.47 -3.74 -5.94
C GLU A 378 8.28 -4.49 -4.90
N THR A 379 9.60 -4.51 -5.07
CA THR A 379 10.58 -5.12 -4.16
C THR A 379 10.50 -4.54 -2.75
N LEU A 380 10.34 -3.22 -2.62
CA LEU A 380 10.17 -2.58 -1.31
C LEU A 380 8.87 -3.02 -0.63
N ALA A 381 7.76 -3.02 -1.37
CA ALA A 381 6.46 -3.43 -0.85
C ALA A 381 6.49 -4.91 -0.41
N GLU A 382 7.12 -5.77 -1.19
CA GLU A 382 7.33 -7.18 -0.89
C GLU A 382 8.15 -7.39 0.39
N ILE A 383 9.31 -6.73 0.53
CA ILE A 383 10.11 -6.75 1.78
C ILE A 383 9.26 -6.28 2.97
N SER A 384 8.47 -5.22 2.79
CA SER A 384 7.70 -4.62 3.88
C SER A 384 6.61 -5.55 4.45
N SER A 385 6.03 -6.45 3.65
CA SER A 385 5.05 -7.44 4.12
C SER A 385 5.61 -8.32 5.25
N TYR A 386 6.91 -8.62 5.23
CA TYR A 386 7.55 -9.44 6.27
C TYR A 386 7.76 -8.70 7.60
N THR A 387 7.67 -7.37 7.63
CA THR A 387 7.80 -6.62 8.90
C THR A 387 6.70 -6.95 9.91
N TRP A 388 5.53 -7.43 9.46
CA TRP A 388 4.44 -7.83 10.36
C TRP A 388 4.87 -8.92 11.35
N ALA A 389 5.61 -9.92 10.88
CA ALA A 389 6.06 -11.07 11.68
C ALA A 389 7.20 -10.73 12.66
N LEU A 390 7.85 -9.57 12.49
CA LEU A 390 9.01 -9.13 13.28
C LEU A 390 8.76 -7.89 14.14
N CYS A 391 7.76 -7.08 13.78
CA CYS A 391 7.29 -5.98 14.60
C CYS A 391 6.98 -6.49 16.04
N PRO A 392 7.30 -5.76 17.12
CA PRO A 392 7.27 -6.25 18.52
C PRO A 392 5.89 -6.63 19.13
N HIS A 393 5.01 -7.26 18.37
CA HIS A 393 3.75 -7.88 18.81
C HIS A 393 3.98 -8.99 19.87
N GLY A 394 5.14 -9.65 19.84
CA GLY A 394 5.41 -10.91 20.54
C GLY A 394 6.13 -10.83 21.89
N LEU A 395 6.48 -9.65 22.43
CA LEU A 395 7.19 -9.56 23.73
C LEU A 395 6.38 -10.06 24.96
N ALA A 396 5.14 -10.50 24.76
CA ALA A 396 4.39 -11.27 25.75
C ALA A 396 5.02 -12.67 26.02
N HIS A 397 5.72 -13.26 25.04
CA HIS A 397 6.30 -14.61 25.13
C HIS A 397 7.74 -14.68 24.57
N PRO A 398 8.78 -14.35 25.37
CA PRO A 398 10.18 -14.39 24.93
C PRO A 398 10.78 -15.82 24.82
N SER A 399 9.95 -16.86 24.77
CA SER A 399 10.38 -18.27 24.90
C SER A 399 10.56 -19.04 23.59
N GLU A 400 10.13 -18.48 22.46
CA GLU A 400 10.21 -19.16 21.15
C GLU A 400 11.25 -18.49 20.24
N GLN A 401 12.05 -19.31 19.55
CA GLN A 401 12.99 -18.82 18.55
C GLN A 401 12.18 -18.23 17.39
N LEU A 402 12.22 -16.90 17.25
CA LEU A 402 11.67 -16.24 16.06
C LEU A 402 12.38 -16.82 14.82
N LEU A 403 11.61 -17.51 13.98
CA LEU A 403 12.10 -18.12 12.73
C LEU A 403 12.65 -17.06 11.76
N TRP A 404 12.16 -15.83 11.90
CA TRP A 404 12.58 -14.65 11.16
C TRP A 404 13.52 -13.82 12.03
N LYS A 405 14.55 -13.19 11.43
CA LYS A 405 15.44 -12.25 12.12
C LYS A 405 15.28 -10.85 11.56
N HIS A 406 15.29 -9.87 12.46
CA HIS A 406 15.23 -8.44 12.17
C HIS A 406 16.28 -8.00 11.14
N ASP A 407 17.53 -8.43 11.37
CA ASP A 407 18.72 -8.15 10.57
C ASP A 407 18.54 -8.50 9.08
N PHE A 408 17.73 -9.53 8.75
CA PHE A 408 17.50 -9.96 7.37
C PHE A 408 16.63 -8.97 6.60
N ILE A 409 15.61 -8.40 7.26
CA ILE A 409 14.76 -7.36 6.64
C ILE A 409 15.55 -6.05 6.53
N GLU A 410 16.29 -5.65 7.56
CA GLU A 410 17.17 -4.48 7.49
C GLU A 410 18.18 -4.59 6.34
N LEU A 411 18.83 -5.75 6.18
CA LEU A 411 19.75 -6.00 5.07
C LEU A 411 19.05 -5.90 3.69
N GLY A 412 17.83 -6.40 3.58
CA GLY A 412 17.02 -6.26 2.37
C GLY A 412 16.67 -4.80 2.04
N LEU A 413 16.23 -4.04 3.05
CA LEU A 413 15.91 -2.61 2.94
C LEU A 413 17.14 -1.78 2.59
N GLU A 414 18.29 -2.07 3.19
CA GLU A 414 19.54 -1.34 2.93
C GLU A 414 20.09 -1.67 1.54
N ARG A 415 20.06 -2.93 1.10
CA ARG A 415 20.45 -3.30 -0.29
C ARG A 415 19.52 -2.68 -1.34
N TRP A 416 18.22 -2.64 -1.06
CA TRP A 416 17.26 -1.93 -1.90
C TRP A 416 17.59 -0.43 -2.00
N ASN A 417 17.91 0.20 -0.86
CA ASN A 417 18.32 1.60 -0.79
C ASN A 417 19.64 1.88 -1.54
N GLN A 418 20.63 1.00 -1.40
CA GLN A 418 21.92 1.08 -2.12
C GLN A 418 21.73 0.94 -3.63
N SER A 419 20.95 -0.03 -4.10
CA SER A 419 20.60 -0.16 -5.52
C SER A 419 19.97 1.11 -6.07
N ARG A 420 19.04 1.71 -5.32
CA ARG A 420 18.37 2.96 -5.69
C ARG A 420 19.35 4.13 -5.79
N MET A 421 20.34 4.22 -4.90
CA MET A 421 21.38 5.25 -4.95
C MET A 421 22.33 5.09 -6.16
N MET A 422 22.56 3.86 -6.64
CA MET A 422 23.34 3.60 -7.85
C MET A 422 22.54 3.92 -9.14
N ASN A 423 21.23 3.66 -9.13
CA ASN A 423 20.34 3.82 -10.27
C ASN A 423 19.70 5.23 -10.35
N ALA A 424 20.53 6.28 -10.39
CA ALA A 424 20.14 7.68 -10.15
C ALA A 424 19.19 8.37 -11.18
N GLU A 425 18.51 7.62 -12.06
CA GLU A 425 17.62 8.15 -13.11
C GLU A 425 16.14 8.27 -12.69
N PHE A 426 15.78 7.92 -11.45
CA PHE A 426 14.37 7.90 -11.03
C PHE A 426 13.70 9.28 -11.02
N PRO A 427 12.46 9.40 -11.55
CA PRO A 427 11.67 10.63 -11.45
C PRO A 427 11.48 11.07 -9.98
N THR A 428 11.70 12.35 -9.72
CA THR A 428 11.66 12.94 -8.35
C THR A 428 10.34 12.70 -7.58
N GLN A 429 9.22 12.44 -8.28
CA GLN A 429 7.91 12.21 -7.68
C GLN A 429 7.65 10.76 -7.25
N THR A 430 7.98 9.76 -8.09
CA THR A 430 7.94 8.34 -7.70
C THR A 430 8.95 8.05 -6.59
N HIS A 431 10.11 8.72 -6.63
CA HIS A 431 11.10 8.71 -5.57
C HIS A 431 10.53 9.15 -4.20
N PHE A 432 9.74 10.23 -4.15
CA PHE A 432 9.14 10.72 -2.89
C PHE A 432 8.19 9.69 -2.26
N ALA A 433 7.21 9.19 -3.02
CA ALA A 433 6.24 8.21 -2.53
C ALA A 433 6.94 6.91 -2.04
N THR A 434 7.90 6.42 -2.80
CA THR A 434 8.64 5.20 -2.45
C THR A 434 9.49 5.38 -1.18
N MET A 435 10.08 6.57 -0.96
CA MET A 435 10.85 6.86 0.25
C MET A 435 10.01 6.99 1.53
N LEU A 436 8.76 7.46 1.42
CA LEU A 436 7.83 7.46 2.55
C LEU A 436 7.54 6.03 3.03
N LEU A 437 7.34 5.09 2.11
CA LEU A 437 7.14 3.68 2.44
C LEU A 437 8.42 3.03 2.99
N TYR A 438 9.60 3.36 2.46
CA TYR A 438 10.87 2.84 2.99
C TYR A 438 11.07 3.24 4.46
N HIS A 439 10.89 4.51 4.79
CA HIS A 439 11.00 4.98 6.18
C HIS A 439 9.87 4.44 7.07
N LEU A 440 8.62 4.34 6.58
CA LEU A 440 7.53 3.75 7.34
C LEU A 440 7.75 2.25 7.60
N THR A 441 8.41 1.54 6.68
CA THR A 441 8.79 0.12 6.86
C THR A 441 9.77 -0.05 8.00
N HIS A 442 10.82 0.79 8.08
CA HIS A 442 11.71 0.81 9.25
C HIS A 442 10.97 1.22 10.54
N ILE A 443 10.09 2.22 10.50
CA ILE A 443 9.30 2.59 11.69
C ILE A 443 8.46 1.39 12.18
N ASN A 444 7.79 0.66 11.30
CA ASN A 444 7.00 -0.52 11.67
C ASN A 444 7.85 -1.70 12.15
N LEU A 445 9.08 -1.85 11.64
CA LEU A 445 10.02 -2.87 12.06
C LEU A 445 10.58 -2.60 13.47
N HIS A 446 10.92 -1.34 13.77
CA HIS A 446 11.52 -0.92 15.05
C HIS A 446 10.51 -0.41 16.10
N SER A 447 9.21 -0.36 15.80
CA SER A 447 8.18 0.09 16.74
C SER A 447 6.90 -0.74 16.62
N ASN A 448 6.20 -0.93 17.72
CA ASN A 448 4.87 -1.53 17.68
C ASN A 448 3.82 -0.43 17.45
N LEU A 449 3.66 -0.01 16.19
CA LEU A 449 2.73 1.05 15.79
C LEU A 449 1.30 0.82 16.32
N ARG A 450 0.86 -0.44 16.45
CA ARG A 450 -0.46 -0.79 16.97
C ARG A 450 -0.58 -0.53 18.47
N ILE A 451 0.46 -0.77 19.25
CA ILE A 451 0.53 -0.35 20.65
C ILE A 451 0.58 1.17 20.74
N LEU A 452 1.43 1.84 19.96
CA LEU A 452 1.55 3.31 19.97
C LEU A 452 0.22 4.01 19.65
N GLN A 453 -0.52 3.53 18.65
CA GLN A 453 -1.83 4.05 18.27
C GLN A 453 -2.90 3.78 19.35
N ARG A 454 -2.95 2.56 19.90
CA ARG A 454 -3.88 2.22 20.99
C ARG A 454 -3.63 3.07 22.23
N SER A 455 -2.38 3.23 22.62
CA SER A 455 -1.99 4.00 23.81
C SER A 455 -2.26 5.49 23.65
N ALA A 456 -2.23 6.01 22.42
CA ALA A 456 -2.61 7.39 22.12
C ALA A 456 -4.13 7.58 22.29
N LYS A 457 -4.94 6.60 21.87
CA LYS A 457 -6.39 6.59 22.17
C LYS A 457 -6.65 6.43 23.66
N ASP A 458 -6.00 5.49 24.32
CA ASP A 458 -6.12 5.27 25.77
C ASP A 458 -5.74 6.55 26.55
N PHE A 459 -4.77 7.35 26.09
CA PHE A 459 -4.42 8.65 26.66
C PHE A 459 -5.58 9.67 26.58
N ILE A 460 -6.30 9.72 25.45
CA ILE A 460 -7.49 10.56 25.27
C ILE A 460 -8.62 10.11 26.21
N ASP A 461 -8.92 8.80 26.22
CA ASP A 461 -9.99 8.22 27.02
C ASP A 461 -9.69 8.30 28.54
N SER A 462 -8.42 8.16 28.93
CA SER A 462 -7.97 8.13 30.34
C SER A 462 -7.73 9.49 30.99
N ALA A 463 -7.98 10.61 30.30
CA ALA A 463 -8.05 11.93 30.93
C ALA A 463 -9.06 11.97 32.11
N ASN A 464 -9.98 11.00 32.18
CA ASN A 464 -10.96 10.81 33.26
C ASN A 464 -10.66 9.61 34.20
N SER A 465 -9.51 8.92 34.08
CA SER A 465 -9.22 7.63 34.77
C SER A 465 -7.78 7.56 35.33
N PRO A 466 -7.56 7.28 36.63
CA PRO A 466 -6.28 7.53 37.29
C PRO A 466 -5.23 6.38 37.28
N GLU A 467 -5.44 5.27 36.57
CA GLU A 467 -4.45 4.16 36.56
C GLU A 467 -3.60 4.10 35.27
N PRO A 468 -2.32 4.54 35.31
CA PRO A 468 -1.39 4.35 34.20
C PRO A 468 -1.05 2.86 34.04
N GLY A 469 -1.69 2.23 33.06
CA GLY A 469 -1.60 0.79 32.83
C GLY A 469 -0.23 0.29 32.36
N LYS A 470 -0.07 -1.04 32.34
CA LYS A 470 1.15 -1.76 31.89
C LYS A 470 1.71 -1.27 30.54
N VAL A 471 0.83 -0.79 29.68
CA VAL A 471 1.12 -0.29 28.33
C VAL A 471 2.07 0.93 28.37
N SER A 472 1.86 1.86 29.30
CA SER A 472 2.74 3.04 29.47
C SER A 472 4.15 2.64 29.87
N HIS A 473 4.31 1.58 30.67
CA HIS A 473 5.63 1.04 31.02
C HIS A 473 6.33 0.37 29.82
N SER A 474 5.60 -0.36 28.98
CA SER A 474 6.14 -0.93 27.74
C SER A 474 6.64 0.15 26.78
N ILE A 475 5.91 1.27 26.62
CA ILE A 475 6.33 2.40 25.80
C ILE A 475 7.56 3.08 26.41
N ALA A 476 7.55 3.40 27.71
CA ALA A 476 8.70 4.00 28.38
C ALA A 476 9.97 3.14 28.22
N THR A 477 9.83 1.82 28.36
CA THR A 477 10.92 0.86 28.12
C THR A 477 11.41 0.94 26.67
N TRP A 478 10.51 0.86 25.69
CA TRP A 478 10.87 0.98 24.27
C TRP A 478 11.60 2.30 23.95
N THR A 479 11.14 3.44 24.47
CA THR A 479 11.78 4.76 24.27
C THR A 479 13.20 4.86 24.83
N SER A 480 13.64 3.89 25.65
CA SER A 480 15.02 3.78 26.15
C SER A 480 15.90 2.80 25.36
N THR A 481 15.38 2.19 24.29
CA THR A 481 16.11 1.22 23.45
C THR A 481 16.61 1.84 22.15
N SER A 482 17.63 1.23 21.55
CA SER A 482 18.14 1.61 20.21
C SER A 482 17.08 1.50 19.10
N HIS A 483 16.06 0.65 19.25
CA HIS A 483 14.94 0.59 18.30
C HIS A 483 14.16 1.92 18.26
N PHE A 484 14.00 2.59 19.40
CA PHE A 484 13.39 3.92 19.42
C PHE A 484 14.25 4.95 18.67
N ASP A 485 15.58 4.95 18.86
CA ASP A 485 16.47 5.90 18.18
C ASP A 485 16.38 5.75 16.65
N VAL A 486 16.34 4.51 16.13
CA VAL A 486 16.16 4.23 14.70
C VAL A 486 14.77 4.67 14.22
N ALA A 487 13.70 4.32 14.94
CA ALA A 487 12.34 4.75 14.58
C ALA A 487 12.18 6.29 14.61
N SER A 488 12.82 6.97 15.56
CA SER A 488 12.86 8.43 15.65
C SER A 488 13.58 9.04 14.45
N TRP A 489 14.75 8.52 14.08
CA TRP A 489 15.50 9.00 12.91
C TRP A 489 14.69 8.88 11.61
N HIS A 490 14.05 7.74 11.37
CA HIS A 490 13.17 7.57 10.20
C HIS A 490 11.93 8.46 10.25
N SER A 491 11.42 8.76 11.44
CA SER A 491 10.30 9.68 11.62
C SER A 491 10.69 11.13 11.31
N GLU A 492 11.86 11.57 11.76
CA GLU A 492 12.45 12.87 11.38
C GLU A 492 12.70 12.95 9.86
N ALA A 493 13.18 11.87 9.25
CA ALA A 493 13.40 11.80 7.79
C ALA A 493 12.08 11.98 7.00
N ILE A 494 10.99 11.30 7.39
CA ILE A 494 9.66 11.51 6.79
C ILE A 494 9.23 12.98 6.93
N GLN A 495 9.31 13.53 8.14
CA GLN A 495 8.91 14.91 8.43
C GLN A 495 9.73 15.93 7.62
N SER A 496 11.02 15.67 7.44
CA SER A 496 11.91 16.49 6.60
C SER A 496 11.52 16.43 5.11
N LEU A 497 11.37 15.22 4.56
CA LEU A 497 10.98 14.98 3.16
C LEU A 497 9.64 15.65 2.82
N VAL A 498 8.64 15.54 3.71
CA VAL A 498 7.32 16.14 3.51
C VAL A 498 7.42 17.68 3.51
N ARG A 499 8.17 18.28 4.45
CA ARG A 499 8.38 19.74 4.49
C ARG A 499 9.13 20.24 3.25
N GLU A 500 10.16 19.53 2.79
CA GLU A 500 10.90 19.86 1.58
C GLU A 500 9.99 19.83 0.35
N ALA A 501 9.22 18.74 0.16
CA ALA A 501 8.30 18.56 -0.95
C ALA A 501 7.20 19.65 -0.96
N MET A 502 6.60 19.96 0.20
CA MET A 502 5.64 21.06 0.34
C MET A 502 6.27 22.43 0.04
N SER A 503 7.49 22.69 0.51
CA SER A 503 8.18 23.96 0.25
C SER A 503 8.49 24.14 -1.24
N THR A 504 8.89 23.06 -1.92
CA THR A 504 9.19 23.03 -3.36
C THR A 504 7.92 23.27 -4.19
N ALA A 505 6.80 22.63 -3.82
CA ALA A 505 5.51 22.88 -4.44
C ALA A 505 5.08 24.35 -4.29
N ARG A 506 5.19 24.93 -3.07
CA ARG A 506 4.86 26.34 -2.79
C ARG A 506 5.72 27.32 -3.59
N ARG A 507 7.02 27.05 -3.78
CA ARG A 507 7.91 27.88 -4.61
C ARG A 507 7.51 27.81 -6.10
N ARG A 508 7.29 26.61 -6.65
CA ARG A 508 6.97 26.45 -8.08
C ARG A 508 5.67 27.18 -8.47
N THR A 509 4.65 27.18 -7.61
CA THR A 509 3.39 27.93 -7.83
C THR A 509 3.55 29.46 -7.84
N GLN A 510 4.70 30.01 -7.42
CA GLN A 510 4.97 31.46 -7.48
C GLN A 510 5.67 31.88 -8.79
N PHE A 511 6.40 30.96 -9.43
CA PHE A 511 7.22 31.27 -10.62
C PHE A 511 6.61 30.83 -11.95
N HIS A 512 5.74 29.81 -11.95
CA HIS A 512 5.04 29.35 -13.14
C HIS A 512 3.52 29.37 -12.95
N ALA A 513 2.80 29.80 -13.99
CA ALA A 513 1.34 29.71 -14.03
C ALA A 513 0.84 28.25 -14.08
N ASP A 514 1.71 27.31 -14.47
CA ASP A 514 1.48 25.88 -14.28
C ASP A 514 1.61 25.50 -12.80
N LYS A 515 0.47 25.13 -12.23
CA LYS A 515 0.32 24.77 -10.83
C LYS A 515 0.97 23.41 -10.54
N SER A 516 2.28 23.42 -10.33
CA SER A 516 3.03 22.28 -9.76
C SER A 516 2.54 22.00 -8.33
N HIS A 517 1.47 21.23 -8.21
CA HIS A 517 0.96 20.74 -6.93
C HIS A 517 1.85 19.62 -6.38
N LEU A 518 1.89 19.48 -5.04
CA LEU A 518 2.39 18.26 -4.41
C LEU A 518 1.51 17.08 -4.87
N LEU A 519 2.15 16.00 -5.31
CA LEU A 519 1.46 14.74 -5.56
C LEU A 519 1.32 14.02 -4.22
N GLU A 520 0.09 13.87 -3.77
CA GLU A 520 -0.25 13.20 -2.53
C GLU A 520 -0.50 11.72 -2.84
N SER A 521 0.44 10.85 -2.48
CA SER A 521 0.25 9.41 -2.56
C SER A 521 -0.75 8.93 -1.49
N PRO A 522 -1.44 7.80 -1.69
CA PRO A 522 -2.40 7.26 -0.73
C PRO A 522 -1.87 7.05 0.71
N HIS A 523 -0.58 6.71 0.85
CA HIS A 523 0.06 6.47 2.15
C HIS A 523 0.60 7.74 2.84
N LEU A 524 0.77 8.87 2.12
CA LEU A 524 1.38 10.09 2.66
C LEU A 524 0.78 10.57 4.00
N PRO A 525 -0.55 10.60 4.20
CA PRO A 525 -1.14 11.00 5.48
C PRO A 525 -0.74 10.08 6.63
N PHE A 526 -0.73 8.77 6.40
CA PHE A 526 -0.37 7.78 7.40
C PHE A 526 1.12 7.85 7.77
N CYS A 527 2.00 8.09 6.80
CA CYS A 527 3.42 8.33 7.05
C CYS A 527 3.63 9.55 7.97
N ILE A 528 2.91 10.65 7.75
CA ILE A 528 2.96 11.83 8.64
C ILE A 528 2.40 11.48 10.02
N TYR A 529 1.26 10.81 10.09
CA TYR A 529 0.61 10.43 11.36
C TYR A 529 1.52 9.54 12.22
N PHE A 530 2.00 8.41 11.70
CA PHE A 530 2.83 7.47 12.45
C PHE A 530 4.20 8.06 12.82
N SER A 531 4.83 8.85 11.94
CA SER A 531 6.07 9.56 12.30
C SER A 531 5.83 10.60 13.41
N THR A 532 4.68 11.29 13.40
CA THR A 532 4.34 12.24 14.48
C THR A 532 4.14 11.52 15.81
N LEU A 533 3.44 10.38 15.83
CA LEU A 533 3.25 9.59 17.06
C LEU A 533 4.59 9.13 17.66
N VAL A 534 5.51 8.59 16.84
CA VAL A 534 6.84 8.15 17.32
C VAL A 534 7.61 9.30 17.97
N LEU A 535 7.63 10.48 17.34
CA LEU A 535 8.32 11.66 17.86
C LEU A 535 7.64 12.22 19.12
N TRP A 536 6.32 12.17 19.20
CA TRP A 536 5.54 12.60 20.37
C TRP A 536 5.87 11.76 21.62
N TYR A 537 5.90 10.42 21.48
CA TYR A 537 6.35 9.55 22.57
C TYR A 537 7.79 9.82 23.01
N GLY A 538 8.67 10.14 22.05
CA GLY A 538 10.05 10.57 22.32
C GLY A 538 10.15 11.88 23.11
N ALA A 539 9.27 12.84 22.83
CA ALA A 539 9.23 14.13 23.53
C ALA A 539 8.73 13.98 24.98
N GLY A 540 7.68 13.19 25.20
CA GLY A 540 7.11 12.93 26.52
C GLY A 540 8.12 12.28 27.49
N GLY A 541 8.91 11.32 27.01
CA GLY A 541 9.90 10.62 27.83
C GLY A 541 11.13 11.45 28.24
N LYS A 542 11.45 12.53 27.52
CA LYS A 542 12.72 13.28 27.68
C LYS A 542 12.63 14.59 28.45
N SER A 543 11.46 15.23 28.49
CA SER A 543 11.35 16.62 28.98
C SER A 543 10.45 16.84 30.20
N GLY A 544 9.56 15.91 30.56
CA GLY A 544 8.63 16.08 31.70
C GLY A 544 7.78 17.35 31.62
N SER A 545 7.57 17.85 30.40
CA SER A 545 6.93 19.13 30.09
C SER A 545 6.18 18.96 28.76
N ASP A 546 4.85 19.01 28.85
CA ASP A 546 3.94 18.67 27.76
C ASP A 546 4.12 19.56 26.52
N ALA A 547 4.61 20.79 26.72
CA ALA A 547 4.89 21.76 25.66
C ALA A 547 5.81 21.24 24.55
N SER A 548 6.74 20.31 24.85
CA SER A 548 7.59 19.72 23.79
C SER A 548 6.82 18.69 22.94
N GLY A 549 5.87 17.98 23.53
CA GLY A 549 5.00 17.05 22.83
C GLY A 549 3.96 17.79 21.98
N ASP A 550 3.33 18.81 22.55
CA ASP A 550 2.32 19.64 21.86
C ASP A 550 2.89 20.28 20.58
N VAL A 551 4.15 20.74 20.59
CA VAL A 551 4.82 21.26 19.37
C VAL A 551 5.00 20.19 18.31
N VAL A 552 5.27 18.94 18.66
CA VAL A 552 5.38 17.83 17.68
C VAL A 552 4.02 17.54 17.07
N ILE A 553 2.96 17.49 17.89
CA ILE A 553 1.58 17.27 17.50
C ILE A 553 1.08 18.37 16.55
N ASP A 554 1.25 19.65 16.92
CA ASP A 554 0.86 20.81 16.10
C ASP A 554 1.58 20.79 14.73
N ASN A 555 2.89 20.54 14.71
CA ASN A 555 3.64 20.40 13.45
C ASN A 555 3.11 19.27 12.56
N GLY A 556 2.83 18.09 13.12
CA GLY A 556 2.28 16.95 12.35
C GLY A 556 0.86 17.23 11.83
N SER A 557 0.03 17.84 12.67
CA SER A 557 -1.34 18.26 12.33
C SER A 557 -1.35 19.31 11.22
N GLN A 558 -0.50 20.33 11.29
CA GLN A 558 -0.36 21.34 10.22
C GLN A 558 0.08 20.74 8.89
N LEU A 559 0.96 19.74 8.88
CA LEU A 559 1.34 19.02 7.65
C LEU A 559 0.16 18.24 7.08
N LEU A 560 -0.62 17.55 7.92
CA LEU A 560 -1.81 16.82 7.48
C LEU A 560 -2.92 17.75 6.95
N LEU A 561 -3.17 18.87 7.63
CA LEU A 561 -4.14 19.88 7.21
C LEU A 561 -3.75 20.62 5.92
N ALA A 562 -2.47 20.57 5.53
CA ALA A 562 -1.99 21.08 4.24
C ALA A 562 -2.24 20.12 3.07
N LEU A 563 -2.66 18.87 3.31
CA LEU A 563 -3.03 17.90 2.28
C LEU A 563 -4.49 18.07 1.83
N LYS A 564 -4.78 17.65 0.60
CA LYS A 564 -6.13 17.66 0.00
C LYS A 564 -6.92 16.39 0.34
N VAL A 565 -6.24 15.24 0.45
CA VAL A 565 -6.85 13.92 0.67
C VAL A 565 -7.64 13.84 1.98
N LYS A 566 -8.86 13.29 1.93
CA LYS A 566 -9.83 13.38 3.05
C LYS A 566 -9.37 12.72 4.35
N VAL A 567 -8.71 11.57 4.30
CA VAL A 567 -8.21 10.89 5.52
C VAL A 567 -7.22 11.76 6.32
N ALA A 568 -6.46 12.65 5.67
CA ALA A 568 -5.51 13.52 6.36
C ALA A 568 -6.17 14.43 7.41
N LYS A 569 -7.41 14.90 7.16
CA LYS A 569 -8.15 15.70 8.14
C LYS A 569 -8.57 14.91 9.38
N HIS A 570 -8.89 13.63 9.21
CA HIS A 570 -9.27 12.74 10.32
C HIS A 570 -8.04 12.42 11.17
N LEU A 571 -6.91 12.12 10.52
CA LEU A 571 -5.62 11.92 11.20
C LEU A 571 -5.13 13.21 11.90
N ALA A 572 -5.37 14.39 11.34
CA ALA A 572 -5.06 15.66 11.98
C ALA A 572 -5.91 15.91 13.23
N SER A 573 -7.21 15.58 13.19
CA SER A 573 -8.08 15.63 14.37
C SER A 573 -7.54 14.71 15.46
N ALA A 574 -7.30 13.43 15.13
CA ALA A 574 -6.78 12.44 16.07
C ALA A 574 -5.41 12.80 16.67
N LEU A 575 -4.60 13.63 16.00
CA LEU A 575 -3.40 14.24 16.60
C LEU A 575 -3.77 15.40 17.53
N ASN A 576 -4.62 16.34 17.09
CA ASN A 576 -5.06 17.47 17.93
C ASN A 576 -5.75 17.03 19.23
N ASP A 577 -6.43 15.89 19.22
CA ASP A 577 -7.08 15.33 20.41
C ASP A 577 -6.05 14.94 21.50
N LEU A 578 -4.78 14.69 21.12
CA LEU A 578 -3.64 14.43 22.02
C LEU A 578 -3.02 15.69 22.64
N LEU A 579 -3.40 16.89 22.19
CA LEU A 579 -2.91 18.14 22.77
C LEU A 579 -3.35 18.27 24.24
N SER A 580 -2.48 18.83 25.07
CA SER A 580 -2.83 19.11 26.47
C SER A 580 -3.99 20.10 26.61
N ASP A 581 -4.76 20.03 27.69
CA ASP A 581 -5.87 20.98 27.98
C ASP A 581 -5.39 22.43 28.22
N HIS A 582 -4.09 22.70 28.14
CA HIS A 582 -3.49 24.03 28.17
C HIS A 582 -3.18 24.59 26.77
N SER A 583 -3.29 23.78 25.71
CA SER A 583 -3.05 24.18 24.31
C SER A 583 -4.28 24.01 23.39
N LYS A 584 -5.37 23.42 23.88
CA LYS A 584 -6.72 23.41 23.27
C LYS A 584 -7.49 24.72 23.52
#